data_AF-A0A967I8N4-F1
#
_entry.id   AF-A0A967I8N4-F1
#
_cell.length_a   1.000
_cell.length_b   1.000
_cell.length_c   1.000
_cell.angle_alpha   90.00
_cell.angle_beta   90.00
_cell.angle_gamma   90.00
#
_symmetry.space_group_name_H-M   'P 1'
#
loop_
_entity.id
_entity.type
_entity.pdbx_description
1 polymer ?
#
loop_
_entity_poly.entity_id
_entity_poly.type
_entity_poly.pdbx_seq_one_letter_code
_entity_poly.pdbx_strand_id
1 'polypeptide(L)'
;EDQAAPLQSFFAHLQVMTACYVAFAHGANDVANAIGPLAAIFSVVKTGSVAMQIEVPVWMLAIGGIAVGGGLFAFGSRVMETIGGKITEVTPVRG
;
A
#
# COMPACT_ATOMS: atom_id res chain seq x y z
N GLU A 1 -32.37 -17.94 -9.62
CA GLU A 1 -31.10 -17.84 -8.87
C GLU A 1 -29.83 -18.17 -9.68
N ASP A 2 -29.92 -18.91 -10.80
CA ASP A 2 -28.73 -19.39 -11.55
C ASP A 2 -27.93 -18.29 -12.31
N GLN A 3 -28.55 -17.17 -12.67
CA GLN A 3 -27.91 -16.10 -13.45
C GLN A 3 -27.05 -15.13 -12.62
N ALA A 4 -27.12 -15.19 -11.28
CA ALA A 4 -26.38 -14.30 -10.39
C ALA A 4 -24.94 -14.80 -10.10
N ALA A 5 -24.70 -16.11 -10.15
CA ALA A 5 -23.39 -16.70 -9.87
C ALA A 5 -22.29 -16.29 -10.88
N PRO A 6 -22.55 -16.26 -12.21
CA PRO A 6 -21.56 -15.80 -13.19
C PRO A 6 -21.21 -14.32 -13.02
N LEU A 7 -22.20 -13.48 -12.71
CA LEU A 7 -22.02 -12.05 -12.52
C LEU A 7 -21.19 -11.75 -11.26
N GLN A 8 -21.49 -12.44 -10.15
CA GLN A 8 -20.70 -12.32 -8.92
C GLN A 8 -19.25 -12.79 -9.13
N SER A 9 -19.03 -13.86 -9.89
CA SER A 9 -17.68 -14.30 -10.24
C SER A 9 -16.93 -13.26 -11.08
N PHE A 10 -17.59 -12.64 -12.06
CA PHE A 10 -16.98 -11.57 -12.86
C PHE A 10 -16.59 -10.36 -12.01
N PHE A 11 -17.50 -9.87 -11.16
CA PHE A 11 -17.19 -8.75 -10.26
C PHE A 11 -16.12 -9.10 -9.23
N ALA A 12 -16.06 -10.34 -8.74
CA ALA A 12 -14.98 -10.77 -7.85
C ALA A 12 -13.59 -10.67 -8.51
N HIS A 13 -13.46 -10.99 -9.81
CA HIS A 13 -12.19 -10.80 -10.53
C HIS A 13 -11.85 -9.31 -10.70
N LEU A 14 -12.84 -8.48 -11.01
CA LEU A 14 -12.65 -7.03 -11.07
C LEU A 14 -12.25 -6.44 -9.71
N GLN A 15 -12.81 -6.96 -8.62
CA GLN A 15 -12.49 -6.56 -7.26
C GLN A 15 -11.02 -6.77 -6.94
N VAL A 16 -10.45 -7.92 -7.35
CA VAL A 16 -9.02 -8.21 -7.16
C VAL A 16 -8.16 -7.19 -7.90
N MET A 17 -8.53 -6.83 -9.14
CA MET A 17 -7.80 -5.82 -9.91
C MET A 17 -7.85 -4.45 -9.23
N THR A 18 -9.03 -4.02 -8.78
CA THR A 18 -9.20 -2.76 -8.06
C THR A 18 -8.42 -2.77 -6.74
N ALA A 19 -8.45 -3.88 -6.00
CA ALA A 19 -7.68 -4.04 -4.77
C ALA A 19 -6.17 -3.94 -5.01
N CYS A 20 -5.65 -4.54 -6.09
CA CYS A 20 -4.25 -4.39 -6.49
C CYS A 20 -3.91 -2.93 -6.82
N TYR A 21 -4.78 -2.22 -7.53
CA TYR A 21 -4.57 -0.81 -7.86
C TYR A 21 -4.53 0.06 -6.60
N VAL A 22 -5.49 -0.12 -5.68
CA VAL A 22 -5.53 0.60 -4.40
C VAL A 22 -4.29 0.27 -3.57
N ALA A 23 -3.90 -1.01 -3.49
CA ALA A 23 -2.69 -1.43 -2.77
C ALA A 23 -1.42 -0.78 -3.33
N PHE A 24 -1.31 -0.63 -4.65
CA PHE A 24 -0.19 0.06 -5.28
C PHE A 24 -0.15 1.54 -4.92
N ALA A 25 -1.28 2.25 -5.07
CA ALA A 25 -1.36 3.67 -4.77
C ALA A 25 -1.11 3.97 -3.28
N HIS A 26 -1.69 3.15 -2.39
CA HIS A 26 -1.49 3.29 -0.95
C HIS A 26 -0.06 2.96 -0.55
N GLY A 27 0.51 1.89 -1.10
CA GLY A 27 1.90 1.51 -0.87
C GLY A 27 2.88 2.61 -1.28
N ALA A 28 2.64 3.29 -2.40
CA ALA A 28 3.46 4.43 -2.83
C ALA A 28 3.41 5.59 -1.82
N ASN A 29 2.23 5.91 -1.30
CA ASN A 29 2.06 6.93 -0.26
C ASN A 29 2.74 6.54 1.06
N ASP A 30 2.64 5.26 1.45
CA ASP A 30 3.27 4.76 2.68
C ASP A 30 4.80 4.81 2.59
N VAL A 31 5.36 4.49 1.41
CA VAL A 31 6.80 4.63 1.15
C VAL A 31 7.23 6.10 1.23
N ALA A 32 6.43 7.04 0.72
CA ALA A 32 6.73 8.47 0.83
C ALA A 32 6.75 8.95 2.29
N ASN A 33 5.80 8.48 3.11
CA ASN A 33 5.75 8.78 4.54
C ASN A 33 6.96 8.23 5.31
N ALA A 34 7.48 7.07 4.91
CA ALA A 34 8.67 6.49 5.54
C ALA A 34 9.97 7.15 5.07
N ILE A 35 10.12 7.37 3.76
CA ILE A 35 11.38 7.83 3.14
C ILE A 35 11.53 9.36 3.18
N GLY A 36 10.44 10.13 3.19
CA GLY A 36 10.48 11.59 3.23
C GLY A 36 11.32 12.16 4.38
N PRO A 37 11.05 11.78 5.64
CA PRO A 37 11.85 12.22 6.79
C PRO A 37 13.30 11.71 6.71
N LEU A 38 13.51 10.47 6.27
CA LEU A 38 14.83 9.87 6.12
C LEU A 38 15.70 10.65 5.11
N ALA A 39 15.13 10.97 3.94
CA ALA A 39 15.80 11.73 2.90
C ALA A 39 16.10 13.17 3.35
N ALA A 40 15.18 13.78 4.11
CA ALA A 40 15.40 15.10 4.70
C ALA A 40 16.59 15.10 5.66
N ILE A 41 16.65 14.14 6.59
CA ILE A 41 17.77 14.01 7.54
C ILE A 41 19.08 13.74 6.79
N PHE A 42 19.07 12.81 5.84
CA PHE A 42 20.26 12.48 5.05
C PHE A 42 20.79 13.69 4.26
N SER A 43 19.89 14.47 3.66
CA SER A 43 20.26 15.70 2.95
C SER A 43 20.93 16.69 3.90
N VAL A 44 20.30 17.00 5.04
CA VAL A 44 20.83 17.98 6.01
C VAL A 44 22.21 17.56 6.54
N VAL A 45 22.42 16.28 6.83
CA VAL A 45 23.72 15.77 7.28
C VAL A 45 24.80 15.95 6.21
N LYS A 46 24.44 15.82 4.93
CA LYS A 46 25.38 15.93 3.81
C LYS A 46 25.68 17.37 3.40
N THR A 47 24.68 18.25 3.38
CA THR A 47 24.82 19.64 2.91
C THR A 47 24.97 20.67 4.02
N GLY A 48 24.64 20.32 5.27
CA GLY A 48 24.65 21.24 6.41
C GLY A 48 23.54 22.29 6.39
N SER A 49 22.59 22.20 5.44
CA SER A 49 21.49 23.14 5.27
C SER A 49 20.20 22.42 4.87
N VAL A 50 19.06 23.03 5.22
CA VAL A 50 17.73 22.52 4.86
C VAL A 50 17.38 23.02 3.46
N ALA A 51 17.31 22.10 2.49
CA ALA A 51 16.86 22.41 1.15
C ALA A 51 15.32 22.31 1.05
N MET A 52 14.71 23.22 0.28
CA MET A 52 13.25 23.20 0.00
C MET A 52 12.84 22.09 -0.96
N GLN A 53 13.79 21.61 -1.79
CA GLN A 53 13.60 20.50 -2.70
C GLN A 53 14.74 19.51 -2.50
N ILE A 54 14.38 18.24 -2.33
CA ILE A 54 15.33 17.16 -2.08
C ILE A 54 14.98 16.05 -3.06
N GLU A 55 15.92 15.75 -3.96
CA GLU A 55 15.79 14.59 -4.82
C GLU A 55 16.08 13.32 -4.03
N VAL A 56 15.08 12.44 -3.96
CA VAL A 56 15.22 11.15 -3.28
C VAL A 56 15.77 10.13 -4.27
N PRO A 57 16.94 9.52 -3.99
CA PRO A 57 17.51 8.52 -4.89
C PRO A 57 16.71 7.21 -4.85
N VAL A 58 16.68 6.51 -5.99
CA VAL A 58 15.87 5.30 -6.20
C VAL A 58 16.17 4.19 -5.18
N TRP A 59 17.42 4.08 -4.70
CA TRP A 59 17.78 3.07 -3.71
C TRP A 59 17.08 3.27 -2.36
N MET A 60 16.83 4.52 -1.94
CA MET A 60 16.08 4.80 -0.71
C MET A 60 14.62 4.38 -0.87
N LEU A 61 14.03 4.66 -2.03
CA LEU A 61 12.67 4.21 -2.36
C LEU A 61 12.57 2.68 -2.38
N ALA A 62 13.58 2.00 -2.91
CA ALA A 62 13.63 0.54 -2.92
C ALA A 62 13.65 -0.06 -1.51
N ILE A 63 14.46 0.51 -0.59
CA ILE A 63 14.48 0.09 0.82
C ILE A 63 13.14 0.36 1.48
N GLY A 64 12.54 1.53 1.25
CA GLY A 64 11.22 1.87 1.76
C GLY A 64 10.14 0.89 1.31
N GLY A 65 10.12 0.55 0.02
CA GLY A 65 9.20 -0.44 -0.54
C GLY A 65 9.37 -1.83 0.07
N ILE A 66 10.61 -2.30 0.22
CA ILE A 66 10.90 -3.59 0.87
C ILE A 66 10.48 -3.57 2.34
N ALA A 67 10.71 -2.47 3.06
CA ALA A 67 10.34 -2.36 4.46
C ALA A 67 8.81 -2.36 4.66
N VAL A 68 8.08 -1.57 3.87
CA VAL A 68 6.60 -1.51 3.93
C VAL A 68 6.00 -2.86 3.50
N GLY A 69 6.43 -3.41 2.36
CA GLY A 69 5.95 -4.70 1.87
C GLY A 69 6.30 -5.86 2.80
N GLY A 70 7.52 -5.87 3.35
CA GLY A 70 7.97 -6.86 4.32
C GLY A 70 7.20 -6.79 5.65
N GLY A 71 6.92 -5.58 6.15
CA GLY A 71 6.08 -5.37 7.32
C GLY A 71 4.64 -5.88 7.11
N LEU A 72 4.07 -5.58 5.94
CA LEU A 72 2.74 -6.07 5.57
C LEU A 72 2.72 -7.61 5.44
N PHE A 73 3.77 -8.21 4.88
CA PHE A 73 3.87 -9.67 4.79
C PHE A 73 3.95 -10.33 6.18
N ALA A 74 4.72 -9.74 7.11
CA ALA A 74 4.91 -10.31 8.44
C ALA A 74 3.69 -10.14 9.36
N PHE A 75 3.01 -9.00 9.33
CA PHE A 75 1.96 -8.66 10.30
C PHE A 75 0.59 -8.35 9.69
N GLY A 76 0.49 -8.17 8.37
CA GLY A 76 -0.74 -7.74 7.69
C GLY A 76 -1.87 -8.78 7.70
N SER A 77 -1.55 -10.07 7.78
CA SER A 77 -2.54 -11.15 7.80
C SER A 77 -3.55 -11.02 8.95
N ARG A 78 -3.06 -10.67 10.15
CA ARG A 78 -3.90 -10.48 11.35
C ARG A 78 -4.84 -9.28 11.22
N VAL A 79 -4.38 -8.23 10.55
CA VAL A 79 -5.17 -7.01 10.32
C VAL A 79 -6.24 -7.26 9.27
N MET A 80 -5.87 -7.89 8.16
CA MET A 80 -6.82 -8.24 7.09
C MET A 80 -7.92 -9.17 7.57
N GLU A 81 -7.59 -10.17 8.40
CA GLU A 81 -8.59 -11.07 9.01
C GLU A 81 -9.57 -10.32 9.92
N THR A 82 -9.06 -9.35 10.70
CA THR A 82 -9.90 -8.57 11.60
C THR A 82 -10.82 -7.63 10.83
N ILE A 83 -10.31 -6.90 9.84
CA ILE A 83 -11.12 -5.94 9.06
C ILE A 83 -12.14 -6.68 8.20
N GLY A 84 -11.68 -7.64 7.39
CA GLY A 84 -12.52 -8.35 6.42
C GLY A 84 -13.50 -9.35 7.04
N GLY A 85 -13.23 -9.84 8.25
CA GLY A 85 -14.10 -10.80 8.93
C GLY A 85 -14.98 -10.23 10.04
N LYS A 86 -14.54 -9.16 10.73
CA LYS A 86 -15.21 -8.67 11.95
C LYS A 86 -15.76 -7.25 11.84
N ILE A 87 -15.28 -6.44 10.90
CA ILE A 87 -15.66 -5.02 10.78
C ILE A 87 -16.48 -4.77 9.52
N THR A 88 -16.10 -5.36 8.38
CA THR A 88 -16.72 -5.06 7.08
C THR A 88 -17.30 -6.33 6.45
N GLU A 89 -18.59 -6.33 6.15
CA GLU A 89 -19.24 -7.41 5.40
C GLU A 89 -19.01 -7.19 3.90
N VAL A 90 -18.01 -7.89 3.34
CA VAL A 90 -17.64 -7.73 1.93
C VAL A 90 -18.48 -8.66 1.07
N THR A 91 -19.30 -8.09 0.18
CA THR A 91 -20.01 -8.84 -0.87
C THR A 91 -19.37 -8.57 -2.22
N PRO A 92 -19.33 -9.52 -3.17
CA PRO A 92 -18.60 -9.38 -4.44
C PRO A 92 -19.01 -8.18 -5.31
N VAL A 93 -20.17 -7.59 -5.03
CA VAL A 93 -20.75 -6.46 -5.77
C VAL A 93 -20.58 -5.12 -5.04
N ARG A 94 -20.13 -5.12 -3.78
CA ARG A 94 -19.94 -3.94 -2.93
C ARG A 94 -18.54 -3.88 -2.29
N GLY A 95 -17.58 -4.65 -2.81
CA GLY A 95 -16.19 -4.60 -2.37
C GLY A 95 -15.48 -3.37 -2.88
#